data_AF-A0AAV7ZMR6-F1
#
_entry.id   AF-A0AAV7ZMR6-F1
#
_cell.length_a   1.000
_cell.length_b   1.000
_cell.length_c   1.000
_cell.angle_alpha   90.00
_cell.angle_beta   90.00
_cell.angle_gamma   90.00
#
_symmetry.space_group_name_H-M   'P 1'
#
loop_
_entity.id
_entity.type
_entity.pdbx_description
1 polymer ?
#
loop_
_entity_poly.entity_id
_entity_poly.type
_entity_poly.pdbx_seq_one_letter_code
_entity_poly.pdbx_strand_id
1 'polypeptide(L)'
;MKILSLCLYQWRGNNITEPKLLASAFELSSFGFFKRKAVQEWCVFISDTLVKRTNESQRQSVKENNYLCHVHNRFDNLACVAVCDSEYTPRVAFALLNKVMDDFNEIYENKLGKLEEYPFEQIGQLLTKFQDPNQVDKLSKIQRTLDETTIVLQDTIEKVLERGEKLENLVDRSEVLSMQSKQFYKTAKKHNSCCIIC
;
A
#
# COMPACT_ATOMS: atom_id res chain seq x y z
N MET A 1 4.68 -7.04 14.20
CA MET A 1 3.30 -7.20 13.66
C MET A 1 2.53 -5.88 13.71
N LYS A 2 2.82 -4.97 12.78
CA LYS A 2 2.06 -3.73 12.60
C LYS A 2 1.76 -3.48 11.13
N ILE A 3 0.64 -2.81 10.89
CA ILE A 3 0.33 -2.20 9.59
C ILE A 3 0.79 -0.75 9.66
N LEU A 4 1.65 -0.32 8.74
CA LEU A 4 2.23 1.03 8.74
C LEU A 4 1.39 2.02 7.95
N SER A 5 0.83 1.58 6.82
CA SER A 5 0.00 2.43 5.97
C SER A 5 -1.10 1.63 5.30
N LEU A 6 -2.21 2.32 5.05
CA LEU A 6 -3.35 1.82 4.32
C LEU A 6 -3.82 2.94 3.38
N CYS A 7 -3.79 2.69 2.08
CA CYS A 7 -4.13 3.66 1.05
C CYS A 7 -5.19 3.08 0.11
N LEU A 8 -6.23 3.86 -0.17
CA LEU A 8 -7.31 3.54 -1.09
C LEU A 8 -7.23 4.46 -2.30
N TYR A 9 -7.32 3.88 -3.48
CA TYR A 9 -7.17 4.54 -4.77
C TYR A 9 -8.35 4.26 -5.68
N GLN A 10 -8.64 5.23 -6.55
CA GLN A 10 -9.38 5.01 -7.78
C GLN A 10 -8.37 4.76 -8.90
N TRP A 11 -8.43 3.59 -9.51
CA TRP A 11 -7.51 3.21 -10.59
C TRP A 11 -8.26 2.45 -11.69
N ARG A 12 -8.21 2.99 -12.91
CA ARG A 12 -8.75 2.38 -14.12
C ARG A 12 -7.70 2.48 -15.21
N GLY A 13 -6.93 1.41 -15.38
CA GLY A 13 -5.74 1.35 -16.26
C GLY A 13 -5.98 1.66 -17.74
N ASN A 14 -7.22 1.96 -18.16
CA ASN A 14 -7.57 2.24 -19.54
C ASN A 14 -7.75 3.75 -19.87
N ASN A 15 -8.02 4.63 -18.89
CA ASN A 15 -8.31 6.06 -19.16
C ASN A 15 -7.63 7.05 -18.18
N ILE A 16 -7.04 6.57 -17.10
CA ILE A 16 -6.43 7.40 -16.06
C ILE A 16 -4.92 7.12 -16.07
N THR A 17 -4.12 8.16 -16.26
CA THR A 17 -2.65 8.05 -16.27
C THR A 17 -2.06 7.92 -14.85
N GLU A 18 -2.75 8.42 -13.83
CA GLU A 18 -2.29 8.43 -12.44
C GLU A 18 -3.37 7.98 -11.44
N PRO A 19 -3.06 7.05 -10.52
CA PRO A 19 -4.01 6.58 -9.52
C PRO A 19 -4.43 7.76 -8.63
N LYS A 20 -5.73 7.99 -8.52
CA LYS A 20 -6.26 9.05 -7.66
C LYS A 20 -6.38 8.51 -6.24
N LEU A 21 -5.58 9.04 -5.31
CA LEU A 21 -5.71 8.71 -3.89
C LEU A 21 -7.06 9.21 -3.37
N LEU A 22 -7.87 8.31 -2.83
CA LEU A 22 -9.19 8.61 -2.28
C LEU A 22 -9.14 8.82 -0.77
N ALA A 23 -8.45 7.91 -0.08
CA ALA A 23 -8.30 7.94 1.37
C ALA A 23 -7.00 7.28 1.79
N SER A 24 -6.42 7.72 2.91
CA SER A 24 -5.22 7.09 3.47
C SER A 24 -5.22 7.16 5.00
N ALA A 25 -4.60 6.17 5.62
CA ALA A 25 -4.32 6.13 7.05
C ALA A 25 -2.89 5.63 7.29
N PHE A 26 -2.24 6.17 8.32
CA PHE A 26 -0.85 5.87 8.63
C PHE A 26 -0.68 5.64 10.13
N GLU A 27 0.10 4.61 10.48
CA GLU A 27 0.50 4.29 11.85
C GLU A 27 2.03 4.27 11.91
N LEU A 28 2.62 5.44 12.18
CA LEU A 28 4.07 5.68 12.13
C LEU A 28 4.65 5.96 13.52
N SER A 29 3.95 5.57 14.60
CA SER A 29 4.39 5.81 15.98
C SER A 29 5.76 5.20 16.29
N SER A 30 6.10 4.08 15.64
CA SER A 30 7.40 3.39 15.76
C SER A 30 8.58 4.20 15.23
N PHE A 31 8.34 5.17 14.34
CA PHE A 31 9.38 6.02 13.78
C PHE A 31 9.54 7.29 14.62
N GLY A 32 10.79 7.75 14.73
CA GLY A 32 11.11 9.03 15.36
C GLY A 32 10.37 10.19 14.67
N PHE A 33 9.90 11.16 15.45
CA PHE A 33 9.01 12.24 15.01
C PHE A 33 9.43 12.88 13.68
N PHE A 34 10.72 13.23 13.54
CA PHE A 34 11.26 13.88 12.35
C PHE A 34 11.33 12.99 11.10
N LYS A 35 11.27 11.67 11.24
CA LYS A 35 11.29 10.71 10.13
C LYS A 35 9.89 10.36 9.62
N ARG A 36 8.84 10.59 10.43
CA ARG A 36 7.47 10.17 10.11
C ARG A 36 6.96 10.73 8.80
N LYS A 37 7.20 12.03 8.55
CA LYS A 37 6.80 12.67 7.28
C LYS A 37 7.46 11.99 6.07
N ALA A 38 8.75 11.71 6.15
CA ALA A 38 9.47 11.05 5.06
C ALA A 38 8.98 9.62 4.80
N VAL A 39 8.66 8.88 5.86
CA VAL A 39 8.09 7.53 5.74
C VAL A 39 6.68 7.58 5.17
N GLN A 40 5.87 8.55 5.57
CA GLN A 40 4.51 8.74 5.03
C GLN A 40 4.54 9.00 3.51
N GLU A 41 5.36 9.97 3.07
CA GLU A 41 5.54 10.27 1.64
C GLU A 41 6.04 9.03 0.88
N TRP A 42 6.94 8.25 1.48
CA TRP A 42 7.43 7.02 0.90
C TRP A 42 6.35 5.93 0.76
N CYS A 43 5.53 5.72 1.79
CA CYS A 43 4.42 4.78 1.76
C CYS A 43 3.42 5.11 0.65
N VAL A 44 3.10 6.41 0.47
CA VAL A 44 2.23 6.86 -0.62
C VAL A 44 2.89 6.61 -1.98
N PHE A 45 4.15 7.01 -2.16
CA PHE A 45 4.87 6.82 -3.42
C PHE A 45 4.96 5.34 -3.85
N ILE A 46 5.28 4.44 -2.91
CA ILE A 46 5.31 3.00 -3.20
C ILE A 46 3.90 2.50 -3.52
N SER A 47 2.88 2.93 -2.77
CA SER A 47 1.50 2.54 -3.03
C SER A 47 1.04 2.96 -4.43
N ASP A 48 1.32 4.19 -4.86
CA ASP A 48 1.04 4.68 -6.21
C ASP A 48 1.73 3.83 -7.28
N THR A 49 3.02 3.56 -7.06
CA THR A 49 3.83 2.77 -8.00
C THR A 49 3.29 1.36 -8.14
N LEU A 50 2.91 0.72 -7.03
CA LEU A 50 2.38 -0.63 -7.05
C LEU A 50 1.01 -0.71 -7.72
N VAL A 51 0.10 0.23 -7.44
CA VAL A 51 -1.22 0.28 -8.09
C VAL A 51 -1.08 0.44 -9.61
N LYS A 52 -0.17 1.30 -10.08
CA LYS A 52 0.11 1.50 -11.52
C LYS A 52 0.59 0.22 -12.22
N ARG A 53 1.22 -0.70 -11.48
CA ARG A 53 1.91 -1.89 -12.02
C ARG A 53 1.17 -3.20 -11.76
N THR A 54 0.12 -3.19 -10.93
CA THR A 54 -0.73 -4.35 -10.68
C THR A 54 -1.91 -4.37 -11.65
N ASN A 55 -2.10 -5.49 -12.36
CA ASN A 55 -3.20 -5.64 -13.31
C ASN A 55 -4.57 -5.63 -12.63
N GLU A 56 -5.62 -5.37 -13.39
CA GLU A 56 -7.00 -5.43 -12.90
C GLU A 56 -7.34 -6.81 -12.34
N SER A 57 -8.13 -6.84 -11.25
CA SER A 57 -8.53 -8.06 -10.53
C SER A 57 -7.37 -8.90 -9.98
N GLN A 58 -6.17 -8.32 -9.88
CA GLN A 58 -4.99 -9.00 -9.38
C GLN A 58 -4.72 -8.65 -7.91
N ARG A 59 -4.26 -9.66 -7.17
CA ARG A 59 -3.71 -9.53 -5.81
C ARG A 59 -2.22 -9.79 -5.87
N GLN A 60 -1.45 -8.88 -5.30
CA GLN A 60 0.00 -8.94 -5.32
C GLN A 60 0.57 -8.62 -3.94
N SER A 61 1.63 -9.32 -3.57
CA SER A 61 2.42 -9.03 -2.38
C SER A 61 3.86 -8.77 -2.81
N VAL A 62 4.42 -7.65 -2.37
CA VAL A 62 5.77 -7.23 -2.74
C VAL A 62 6.57 -7.11 -1.47
N LYS A 63 7.61 -7.92 -1.36
CA LYS A 63 8.54 -7.87 -0.24
C LYS A 63 9.58 -6.78 -0.49
N GLU A 64 9.89 -6.02 0.54
CA GLU A 64 10.95 -5.02 0.51
C GLU A 64 11.61 -4.98 1.90
N ASN A 65 12.81 -5.55 2.02
CA ASN A 65 13.51 -5.71 3.30
C ASN A 65 12.63 -6.44 4.35
N ASN A 66 12.32 -5.75 5.44
CA ASN A 66 11.50 -6.26 6.56
C ASN A 66 10.00 -5.94 6.42
N TYR A 67 9.58 -5.38 5.29
CA TYR A 67 8.19 -4.99 5.05
C TYR A 67 7.59 -5.78 3.89
N LEU A 68 6.27 -5.99 3.96
CA LEU A 68 5.44 -6.53 2.90
C LEU A 68 4.40 -5.49 2.50
N CYS A 69 4.34 -5.23 1.20
CA CYS A 69 3.32 -4.39 0.58
C CYS A 69 2.29 -5.28 -0.09
N HIS A 70 1.06 -5.28 0.41
CA HIS A 70 -0.06 -6.01 -0.17
C HIS A 70 -0.92 -5.07 -1.00
N VAL A 71 -1.20 -5.46 -2.23
CA VAL A 71 -1.93 -4.66 -3.22
C VAL A 71 -3.07 -5.51 -3.74
N HIS A 72 -4.27 -4.94 -3.74
CA HIS A 72 -5.42 -5.54 -4.38
C HIS A 72 -6.05 -4.52 -5.32
N ASN A 73 -5.96 -4.79 -6.63
CA ASN A 73 -6.64 -4.04 -7.66
C ASN A 73 -7.93 -4.77 -8.03
N ARG A 74 -9.08 -4.14 -7.80
CA ARG A 74 -10.41 -4.75 -7.96
C ARG A 74 -11.07 -4.25 -9.25
N PHE A 75 -11.96 -5.07 -9.82
CA PHE A 75 -12.63 -4.82 -11.10
C PHE A 75 -13.55 -3.58 -11.12
N ASP A 76 -13.92 -3.04 -9.96
CA ASP A 76 -14.79 -1.87 -9.82
C ASP A 76 -14.01 -0.53 -9.85
N ASN A 77 -12.76 -0.56 -10.31
CA ASN A 77 -11.85 0.59 -10.37
C ASN A 77 -11.38 1.09 -9.00
N LEU A 78 -11.50 0.26 -7.96
CA LEU A 78 -10.91 0.50 -6.66
C LEU A 78 -9.63 -0.32 -6.52
N ALA A 79 -8.58 0.31 -6.01
CA ALA A 79 -7.36 -0.38 -5.64
C ALA A 79 -6.99 -0.01 -4.21
N CYS A 80 -6.56 -0.98 -3.42
CA CYS A 80 -6.14 -0.73 -2.04
C CYS A 80 -4.76 -1.33 -1.79
N VAL A 81 -3.92 -0.59 -1.07
CA VAL A 81 -2.56 -0.98 -0.71
C VAL A 81 -2.38 -0.89 0.79
N ALA A 82 -1.81 -1.94 1.38
CA ALA A 82 -1.38 -1.95 2.77
C ALA A 82 0.12 -2.25 2.85
N VAL A 83 0.85 -1.45 3.61
CA VAL A 83 2.25 -1.72 3.95
C VAL A 83 2.29 -2.20 5.39
N CYS A 84 2.89 -3.36 5.62
CA CYS A 84 2.96 -3.99 6.93
C CYS A 84 4.33 -4.63 7.18
N ASP A 85 4.61 -4.98 8.43
CA ASP A 85 5.76 -5.81 8.76
C ASP A 85 5.67 -7.17 8.06
N SER A 86 6.81 -7.77 7.72
CA SER A 86 6.87 -9.10 7.09
C SER A 86 6.24 -10.23 7.91
N GLU A 87 6.14 -10.05 9.23
CA GLU A 87 5.49 -10.99 10.16
C GLU A 87 3.96 -10.90 10.13
N TYR A 88 3.40 -9.83 9.57
CA TYR A 88 1.95 -9.65 9.49
C TYR A 88 1.36 -10.62 8.45
N THR A 89 0.31 -11.33 8.82
CA THR A 89 -0.21 -12.43 8.00
C THR A 89 -0.86 -11.89 6.71
N PRO A 90 -0.45 -12.34 5.51
CA PRO A 90 -1.01 -11.86 4.25
C PRO A 90 -2.53 -12.02 4.15
N ARG A 91 -3.06 -13.13 4.68
CA ARG A 91 -4.50 -13.40 4.73
C ARG A 91 -5.27 -12.27 5.41
N VAL A 92 -4.77 -11.82 6.56
CA VAL A 92 -5.38 -10.73 7.34
C VAL A 92 -5.23 -9.40 6.61
N ALA A 93 -4.10 -9.17 5.95
CA ALA A 93 -3.89 -7.96 5.16
C ALA A 93 -4.91 -7.86 4.02
N PHE A 94 -5.10 -8.92 3.22
CA PHE A 94 -6.10 -8.93 2.15
C PHE A 94 -7.53 -8.87 2.67
N ALA A 95 -7.81 -9.45 3.83
CA ALA A 95 -9.09 -9.28 4.54
C ALA A 95 -9.40 -7.81 4.83
N LEU A 96 -8.42 -7.08 5.37
CA LEU A 96 -8.51 -5.64 5.60
C LEU A 96 -8.73 -4.88 4.29
N LEU A 97 -7.93 -5.13 3.25
CA LEU A 97 -8.05 -4.44 1.97
C LEU A 97 -9.46 -4.58 1.37
N ASN A 98 -10.02 -5.79 1.42
CA ASN A 98 -11.39 -6.03 0.95
C ASN A 98 -12.42 -5.28 1.79
N LYS A 99 -12.31 -5.34 3.12
CA LYS A 99 -13.25 -4.66 4.01
C LYS A 99 -13.27 -3.15 3.78
N VAL A 100 -12.10 -2.53 3.57
CA VAL A 100 -11.97 -1.11 3.26
C VAL A 100 -12.66 -0.76 1.95
N MET A 101 -12.44 -1.57 0.90
CA MET A 101 -13.08 -1.35 -0.39
C MET A 101 -14.59 -1.58 -0.35
N ASP A 102 -15.07 -2.59 0.38
CA ASP A 102 -16.49 -2.87 0.56
C ASP A 102 -17.20 -1.73 1.31
N ASP A 103 -16.63 -1.28 2.44
CA ASP A 103 -17.16 -0.18 3.24
C ASP A 103 -17.17 1.15 2.45
N PHE A 104 -16.16 1.37 1.60
CA PHE A 104 -16.14 2.53 0.71
C PHE A 104 -17.20 2.43 -0.38
N ASN A 105 -17.34 1.26 -1.02
CA ASN A 105 -18.31 1.05 -2.09
C ASN A 105 -19.74 1.21 -1.56
N GLU A 106 -20.05 0.71 -0.37
CA GLU A 106 -21.36 0.88 0.27
C GLU A 106 -21.80 2.36 0.38
N ILE A 107 -20.84 3.28 0.58
CA ILE A 107 -21.10 4.71 0.71
C ILE A 107 -21.11 5.42 -0.66
N TYR A 108 -20.22 5.03 -1.58
CA TYR A 108 -19.86 5.82 -2.76
C TYR A 108 -20.02 5.13 -4.12
N GLU A 109 -20.49 3.89 -4.20
CA GLU A 109 -20.60 3.08 -5.45
C GLU A 109 -21.11 3.91 -6.65
N ASN A 110 -22.26 4.56 -6.49
CA ASN A 110 -22.90 5.34 -7.57
C ASN A 110 -22.34 6.77 -7.75
N LYS A 111 -21.39 7.18 -6.90
CA LYS A 111 -20.80 8.53 -6.84
C LYS A 111 -19.35 8.55 -7.29
N LEU A 112 -18.74 7.39 -7.53
CA LEU A 112 -17.35 7.29 -7.96
C LEU A 112 -17.13 8.03 -9.29
N GLY A 113 -16.14 8.92 -9.33
CA GLY A 113 -15.86 9.81 -10.46
C GLY A 113 -16.75 11.06 -10.56
N LYS A 114 -17.76 11.23 -9.69
CA LYS A 114 -18.67 12.39 -9.69
C LYS A 114 -18.29 13.46 -8.67
N LEU A 115 -17.56 13.08 -7.62
CA LEU A 115 -17.11 13.97 -6.56
C LEU A 115 -15.62 14.30 -6.73
N GLU A 116 -15.25 15.53 -6.35
CA GLU A 116 -13.85 15.95 -6.27
C GLU A 116 -13.14 15.24 -5.10
N GLU A 117 -13.80 15.15 -3.94
CA GLU A 117 -13.30 14.54 -2.71
C GLU A 117 -14.24 13.46 -2.15
N TYR A 118 -13.67 12.48 -1.44
CA TYR A 118 -14.40 11.36 -0.83
C TYR A 118 -14.00 11.23 0.66
N PRO A 119 -14.66 11.97 1.57
CA PRO A 119 -14.36 11.88 2.99
C PRO A 119 -14.62 10.46 3.53
N PHE A 120 -13.58 9.79 4.03
CA PHE A 120 -13.69 8.42 4.52
C PHE A 120 -12.83 8.21 5.76
N GLU A 121 -13.27 8.75 6.90
CA GLU A 121 -12.56 8.69 8.18
C GLU A 121 -12.48 7.26 8.76
N GLN A 122 -13.38 6.37 8.31
CA GLN A 122 -13.46 4.97 8.72
C GLN A 122 -12.16 4.21 8.46
N ILE A 123 -11.37 4.62 7.46
CA ILE A 123 -10.09 3.98 7.12
C ILE A 123 -9.10 3.97 8.29
N GLY A 124 -9.05 5.05 9.09
CA GLY A 124 -8.19 5.13 10.27
C GLY A 124 -8.67 4.22 11.41
N GLN A 125 -9.99 4.09 11.57
CA GLN A 125 -10.58 3.18 12.55
C GLN A 125 -10.34 1.72 12.16
N LEU A 126 -10.47 1.39 10.87
CA LEU A 126 -10.17 0.05 10.34
C LEU A 126 -8.69 -0.27 10.52
N LEU A 127 -7.79 0.66 10.20
CA LEU A 127 -6.36 0.47 10.44
C LEU A 127 -6.10 0.10 11.91
N THR A 128 -6.65 0.86 12.85
CA THR A 128 -6.48 0.63 14.30
C THR A 128 -7.07 -0.72 14.74
N LYS A 129 -8.29 -1.05 14.30
CA LYS A 129 -8.96 -2.32 14.64
C LYS A 129 -8.17 -3.54 14.18
N PHE A 130 -7.56 -3.47 13.01
CA PHE A 130 -6.78 -4.58 12.45
C PHE A 130 -5.35 -4.66 13.00
N GLN A 131 -4.90 -3.71 13.84
CA GLN A 131 -3.67 -3.88 14.61
C GLN A 131 -3.85 -4.88 15.77
N ASP A 132 -5.08 -5.07 16.28
CA ASP A 132 -5.36 -5.98 17.41
C ASP A 132 -5.67 -7.40 16.90
N PRO A 133 -4.80 -8.40 17.16
CA PRO A 133 -5.01 -9.78 16.71
C PRO A 133 -6.34 -10.37 17.19
N ASN A 134 -6.84 -9.98 18.36
CA ASN A 134 -8.08 -10.52 18.91
C ASN A 134 -9.32 -10.06 18.13
N GLN A 135 -9.26 -8.87 17.53
CA GLN A 135 -10.34 -8.34 16.68
C GLN A 135 -10.27 -8.94 15.28
N VAL A 136 -9.06 -9.16 14.79
CA VAL A 136 -8.79 -9.83 13.53
C VAL A 136 -9.39 -11.24 13.49
N ASP A 137 -9.29 -12.03 14.55
CA ASP A 137 -9.82 -13.41 14.56
C ASP A 137 -11.35 -13.49 14.45
N LYS A 138 -12.06 -12.46 14.91
CA LYS A 138 -13.52 -12.36 14.76
C LYS A 138 -13.93 -12.07 13.32
N LEU A 139 -13.13 -11.28 12.62
CA LEU A 139 -13.33 -10.89 11.22
C LEU A 139 -12.83 -11.96 10.24
N SER A 140 -11.70 -12.61 10.55
CA SER A 140 -11.05 -13.63 9.70
C SER A 140 -11.89 -14.89 9.53
N LYS A 141 -12.75 -15.21 10.50
CA LYS A 141 -13.72 -16.32 10.40
C LYS A 141 -14.76 -16.12 9.30
N ILE A 142 -14.99 -14.88 8.86
CA ILE A 142 -16.05 -14.53 7.89
C ILE A 142 -15.53 -14.62 6.44
N GLN A 143 -14.22 -14.58 6.21
CA GLN A 143 -13.62 -14.54 4.87
C GLN A 143 -12.94 -15.85 4.45
N ARG A 144 -13.74 -16.93 4.36
CA ARG A 144 -13.32 -18.20 3.72
C ARG A 144 -13.06 -18.03 2.21
N THR A 145 -13.63 -17.02 1.58
CA THR A 145 -13.52 -16.74 0.14
C THR A 145 -12.13 -16.23 -0.30
N LEU A 146 -11.23 -15.91 0.63
CA LEU A 146 -9.88 -15.43 0.31
C LEU A 146 -8.88 -16.55 0.07
N ASP A 147 -9.17 -17.78 0.52
CA ASP A 147 -8.25 -18.91 0.47
C ASP A 147 -8.09 -19.48 -0.96
N GLU A 148 -9.01 -19.13 -1.88
CA GLU A 148 -9.01 -19.62 -3.27
C GLU A 148 -8.29 -18.70 -4.27
N THR A 149 -7.88 -17.50 -3.87
CA THR A 149 -7.27 -16.55 -4.80
C THR A 149 -5.75 -16.62 -4.82
N THR A 150 -5.20 -16.84 -6.01
CA THR A 150 -3.75 -16.79 -6.25
C THR A 150 -3.20 -15.40 -5.95
N ILE A 151 -2.35 -15.30 -4.93
CA ILE A 151 -1.60 -14.08 -4.61
C ILE A 151 -0.26 -14.16 -5.33
N VAL A 152 0.03 -13.19 -6.19
CA VAL A 152 1.35 -13.10 -6.83
C VAL A 152 2.35 -12.52 -5.84
N LEU A 153 3.36 -13.29 -5.47
CA LEU A 153 4.44 -12.83 -4.60
C LEU A 153 5.63 -12.34 -5.44
N GLN A 154 6.15 -11.16 -5.11
CA GLN A 154 7.39 -10.61 -5.67
C GLN A 154 8.38 -10.33 -4.55
N ASP A 155 9.66 -10.68 -4.78
CA ASP A 155 10.70 -10.59 -3.75
C ASP A 155 11.20 -9.17 -3.47
N THR A 156 11.14 -8.29 -4.47
CA THR A 156 11.60 -6.90 -4.39
C THR A 156 10.70 -5.99 -5.21
N ILE A 157 10.66 -4.70 -4.85
CA ILE A 157 9.93 -3.69 -5.63
C ILE A 157 10.51 -3.58 -7.05
N GLU A 158 11.81 -3.81 -7.24
CA GLU A 158 12.46 -3.77 -8.55
C GLU A 158 11.90 -4.81 -9.54
N LYS A 159 11.39 -5.96 -9.06
CA LYS A 159 10.75 -6.97 -9.93
C LYS A 159 9.38 -6.55 -10.46
N VAL A 160 8.78 -5.54 -9.84
CA VAL A 160 7.50 -4.96 -10.27
C VAL A 160 7.71 -3.86 -11.31
N LEU A 161 8.94 -3.35 -11.44
CA LEU A 161 9.30 -2.30 -12.39
C LEU A 161 9.47 -2.87 -13.81
N GLU A 162 9.36 -1.98 -14.80
CA GLU A 162 9.64 -2.33 -16.18
C GLU A 162 11.11 -2.68 -16.40
N ARG A 163 11.37 -3.51 -17.42
CA ARG A 163 12.73 -3.91 -17.76
C ARG A 163 13.59 -2.68 -18.09
N GLY A 164 14.63 -2.46 -17.29
CA GLY A 164 15.57 -1.35 -17.45
C GLY A 164 15.20 -0.08 -16.67
N GLU A 165 14.05 -0.06 -15.98
CA GLU A 165 13.67 1.00 -15.06
C GLU A 165 14.27 0.75 -13.67
N LYS A 166 14.84 1.80 -13.06
CA LYS A 166 15.39 1.73 -11.70
C LYS A 166 14.49 2.52 -10.75
N LEU A 167 14.28 1.98 -9.55
CA LEU A 167 13.51 2.65 -8.50
C LEU A 167 14.10 4.05 -8.19
N GLU A 168 15.41 4.20 -8.20
CA GLU A 168 16.09 5.50 -8.00
C GLU A 168 15.66 6.57 -9.01
N ASN A 169 15.45 6.19 -10.27
CA ASN A 169 15.00 7.13 -11.30
C ASN A 169 13.56 7.58 -11.05
N LEU A 170 12.71 6.67 -10.57
CA LEU A 170 11.33 6.98 -10.17
C LEU A 170 11.30 7.91 -8.95
N VAL A 171 12.16 7.66 -7.97
CA VAL A 171 12.31 8.53 -6.79
C VAL A 171 12.72 9.94 -7.19
N ASP A 172 13.68 10.07 -8.10
CA ASP A 172 14.17 11.38 -8.52
C ASP A 172 13.13 12.17 -9.31
N ARG A 173 12.31 11.50 -10.13
CA ARG A 173 11.22 12.11 -10.92
C ARG A 173 9.94 12.34 -10.12
N SER A 174 9.75 11.68 -8.99
CA SER A 174 8.52 11.77 -8.19
C SER A 174 8.29 13.18 -7.65
N GLU A 175 7.09 13.72 -7.87
CA GLU A 175 6.62 14.96 -7.25
C GLU A 175 6.00 14.73 -5.86
N VAL A 176 5.62 13.48 -5.55
CA VAL A 176 5.06 13.06 -4.26
C VAL A 176 6.10 13.12 -3.14
N LEU A 177 7.37 12.87 -3.48
CA LEU A 177 8.46 12.86 -2.51
C LEU A 177 9.09 14.26 -2.38
N SER A 178 9.11 14.79 -1.16
CA SER A 178 9.86 16.00 -0.87
C SER A 178 11.38 15.77 -1.00
N MET A 179 12.15 16.84 -1.20
CA MET A 179 13.61 16.77 -1.31
C MET A 179 14.25 16.07 -0.09
N GLN A 180 13.69 16.28 1.10
CA GLN A 180 14.12 15.67 2.36
C GLN A 180 13.87 14.15 2.34
N SER A 181 12.71 13.70 1.86
CA SER A 181 12.38 12.28 1.74
C SER A 181 13.23 11.56 0.70
N LYS A 182 13.50 12.21 -0.45
CA LYS A 182 14.43 11.69 -1.47
C LYS A 182 15.83 11.50 -0.90
N GLN A 183 16.34 12.49 -0.15
CA GLN A 183 17.65 12.41 0.52
C GLN A 183 17.68 11.33 1.61
N PHE A 184 16.59 11.19 2.38
CA PHE A 184 16.46 10.15 3.40
C PHE A 184 16.55 8.75 2.79
N TYR A 185 15.81 8.49 1.71
CA TYR A 185 15.88 7.22 0.98
C TYR A 185 17.29 6.92 0.45
N LYS A 186 17.92 7.89 -0.23
CA LYS A 186 19.28 7.73 -0.77
C LYS A 186 20.31 7.44 0.34
N THR A 187 20.18 8.11 1.47
CA THR A 187 21.07 7.90 2.63
C THR A 187 20.88 6.51 3.24
N ALA A 188 19.63 6.08 3.42
CA ALA A 188 19.30 4.76 3.95
C ALA A 188 19.84 3.63 3.04
N LYS A 189 19.66 3.76 1.72
CA LYS A 189 20.18 2.78 0.75
C LYS A 189 21.71 2.70 0.79
N LYS A 190 22.40 3.84 0.84
CA LYS A 190 23.87 3.89 0.96
C LYS A 190 24.36 3.23 2.25
N HIS A 191 23.68 3.46 3.38
CA HIS A 191 24.09 2.88 4.65
C HIS A 191 23.92 1.36 4.69
N ASN A 192 22.87 0.84 4.05
CA ASN A 192 22.64 -0.61 3.93
C ASN A 192 23.54 -1.30 2.88
N SER A 193 24.16 -0.54 1.96
CA SER A 193 25.10 -1.09 0.96
C SER A 193 26.53 -1.31 1.48
N CYS A 194 26.87 -0.83 2.69
CA CYS A 194 28.23 -0.89 3.24
C CYS A 194 28.58 -2.17 4.01
N CYS A 195 27.85 -3.28 3.83
CA CYS A 195 28.18 -4.59 4.40
C CYS A 195 28.60 -5.63 3.35
N ILE A 196 29.32 -5.20 2.31
CA ILE A 196 30.15 -6.09 1.48
C ILE A 196 31.61 -5.67 1.66
N ILE A 197 32.17 -5.90 2.85
CA ILE A 197 33.62 -5.97 3.04
C ILE A 197 33.89 -7.09 4.06
N CYS A 198 34.12 -8.29 3.53
CA CYS A 198 35.25 -9.18 3.81
C CYS A 198 34.95 -10.56 3.20
#